data_AF-A0A0F0G054-F1
#
_entry.id   AF-A0A0F0G054-F1
#
_cell.length_a   1.000
_cell.length_b   1.000
_cell.length_c   1.000
_cell.angle_alpha   90.00
_cell.angle_beta   90.00
_cell.angle_gamma   90.00
#
_symmetry.space_group_name_H-M   'P 1'
#
loop_
_entity.id
_entity.type
_entity.pdbx_description
1 polymer ?
#
loop_
_entity_poly.entity_id
_entity_poly.type
_entity_poly.pdbx_seq_one_letter_code
_entity_poly.pdbx_strand_id
1 'polypeptide(L)'
;MALLASHGTFAQSYVECKPLDKAELKLAPKATLLYLRCRARQTSYEAQRINGASQKFKDDLLFACQDQVIAVEHQLRVSHGFTTESLAKERCDY
;
A
#
# COMPACT_ATOMS: atom_id res chain seq x y z
N MET A 1 -32.56 -17.13 -2.85
CA MET A 1 -31.48 -16.72 -3.76
C MET A 1 -31.56 -15.22 -3.97
N ALA A 2 -30.55 -14.47 -3.51
CA ALA A 2 -30.05 -13.22 -4.12
C ALA A 2 -29.03 -12.61 -3.14
N LEU A 3 -27.76 -13.00 -3.29
CA LEU A 3 -26.64 -12.30 -2.67
C LEU A 3 -26.49 -10.95 -3.39
N LEU A 4 -26.81 -9.87 -2.70
CA LEU A 4 -26.46 -8.52 -3.12
C LEU A 4 -24.94 -8.43 -3.14
N ALA A 5 -24.36 -8.52 -4.33
CA ALA A 5 -22.94 -8.30 -4.57
C ALA A 5 -22.57 -6.90 -4.06
N SER A 6 -21.72 -6.91 -3.05
CA SER A 6 -21.08 -5.77 -2.39
C SER A 6 -20.16 -5.05 -3.39
N HIS A 7 -20.72 -4.16 -4.19
CA HIS A 7 -19.96 -3.23 -5.04
C HIS A 7 -19.37 -2.05 -4.25
N GLY A 8 -19.61 -1.98 -2.93
CA GLY A 8 -19.13 -0.90 -2.05
C GLY A 8 -17.71 -1.10 -1.49
N THR A 9 -17.16 -2.32 -1.51
CA THR A 9 -15.85 -2.62 -0.90
C THR A 9 -14.66 -2.36 -1.83
N PHE A 10 -14.85 -2.51 -3.14
CA PHE A 10 -13.75 -2.37 -4.12
C PHE A 10 -13.32 -0.92 -4.35
N ALA A 11 -14.26 0.04 -4.36
CA ALA A 11 -13.92 1.45 -4.55
C ALA A 11 -13.18 2.05 -3.34
N GLN A 12 -13.42 1.51 -2.13
CA GLN A 12 -12.76 1.93 -0.90
C GLN A 12 -11.31 1.42 -0.80
N SER A 13 -10.97 0.28 -1.42
CA SER A 13 -9.61 -0.27 -1.45
C SER A 13 -8.64 0.47 -2.39
N TYR A 14 -9.14 1.27 -3.35
CA TYR A 14 -8.26 2.05 -4.24
C TYR A 14 -7.85 3.41 -3.66
N VAL A 15 -8.37 3.76 -2.47
CA VAL A 15 -8.04 5.00 -1.73
C VAL A 15 -6.79 4.82 -0.84
N GLU A 16 -6.16 3.63 -0.86
CA GLU A 16 -5.16 3.22 0.14
C GLU A 16 -3.76 3.80 -0.07
N CYS A 17 -3.39 4.08 -1.33
CA CYS A 17 -2.07 4.61 -1.67
C CYS A 17 -2.09 6.13 -1.80
N LYS A 18 -2.50 6.82 -0.73
CA LYS A 18 -2.43 8.28 -0.66
C LYS A 18 -1.01 8.74 -0.29
N PRO A 19 -0.60 9.94 -0.73
CA PRO A 19 0.58 10.60 -0.19
C PRO A 19 0.46 10.69 1.33
N LEU A 20 1.40 10.09 2.05
CA LEU A 20 1.47 10.15 3.50
C LEU A 20 2.26 11.38 3.92
N ASP A 21 1.75 12.16 4.88
CA ASP A 21 2.53 13.27 5.41
C ASP A 21 3.75 12.76 6.21
N LYS A 22 4.83 13.55 6.21
CA LYS A 22 6.05 13.21 6.94
C LYS A 22 5.81 13.12 8.44
N ALA A 23 4.89 13.90 9.02
CA ALA A 23 4.59 13.81 10.44
C ALA A 23 3.83 12.52 10.76
N GLU A 24 2.88 12.13 9.91
CA GLU A 24 2.13 10.87 10.05
C GLU A 24 3.07 9.66 9.99
N LEU A 25 4.00 9.63 9.03
CA LEU A 25 5.01 8.57 8.93
C LEU A 25 5.90 8.48 10.17
N LYS A 26 6.33 9.62 10.70
CA LYS A 26 7.21 9.67 11.88
C LYS A 26 6.54 9.17 13.15
N LEU A 27 5.24 9.42 13.30
CA LEU A 27 4.46 9.03 14.47
C LEU A 27 3.86 7.62 14.33
N ALA A 28 3.85 7.06 13.12
CA ALA A 28 3.29 5.74 12.86
C ALA A 28 4.10 4.64 13.59
N PRO A 29 3.41 3.75 14.34
CA PRO A 29 4.06 2.58 14.93
C PRO A 29 4.68 1.66 13.87
N LYS A 30 5.73 0.92 14.25
CA LYS A 30 6.37 -0.09 13.40
C LYS A 30 5.35 -1.02 12.72
N ALA A 31 4.40 -1.56 13.48
CA ALA A 31 3.38 -2.48 12.95
C ALA A 31 2.51 -1.82 11.86
N THR A 32 2.15 -0.54 12.05
CA THR A 32 1.40 0.25 11.07
C THR A 32 2.22 0.49 9.81
N LEU A 33 3.49 0.83 9.94
CA LEU A 33 4.39 0.98 8.80
C LEU A 33 4.54 -0.33 8.02
N LEU A 34 4.73 -1.47 8.71
CA LEU A 34 4.79 -2.78 8.05
C LEU A 34 3.49 -3.12 7.30
N TYR A 35 2.34 -2.86 7.93
CA TYR A 35 1.03 -3.00 7.29
C TYR A 35 0.91 -2.15 6.03
N LEU A 36 1.18 -0.84 6.12
CA LEU A 36 1.08 0.10 5.00
C LEU A 36 2.00 -0.29 3.83
N ARG A 37 3.26 -0.64 4.13
CA ARG A 37 4.22 -1.13 3.12
C ARG A 37 3.62 -2.28 2.33
N CYS A 38 3.15 -3.28 3.06
CA CYS A 38 2.77 -4.53 2.47
C CYS A 38 1.42 -4.40 1.73
N ARG A 39 0.48 -3.60 2.26
CA ARG A 39 -0.78 -3.28 1.57
C ARG A 39 -0.53 -2.52 0.28
N ALA A 40 0.33 -1.50 0.30
CA ALA A 40 0.71 -0.75 -0.90
C ALA A 40 1.38 -1.64 -1.95
N ARG A 41 2.28 -2.56 -1.56
CA ARG A 41 2.86 -3.56 -2.48
C ARG A 41 1.78 -4.42 -3.14
N GLN A 42 0.85 -4.97 -2.37
CA GLN A 42 -0.24 -5.78 -2.90
C GLN A 42 -1.09 -4.99 -3.89
N THR A 43 -1.54 -3.79 -3.51
CA THR A 43 -2.36 -2.94 -4.37
C THR A 43 -1.64 -2.58 -5.66
N SER A 44 -0.32 -2.34 -5.60
CA SER A 44 0.49 -2.08 -6.81
C SER A 44 0.46 -3.24 -7.80
N TYR A 45 0.49 -4.50 -7.33
CA TYR A 45 0.37 -5.69 -8.19
C TYR A 45 -1.05 -5.89 -8.72
N GLU A 46 -2.06 -5.55 -7.93
CA GLU A 46 -3.46 -5.67 -8.29
C GLU A 46 -3.95 -4.56 -9.22
N ALA A 47 -3.28 -3.39 -9.23
CA ALA A 47 -3.66 -2.22 -10.03
C ALA A 47 -3.83 -2.53 -11.52
N GLN A 48 -2.96 -3.38 -12.09
CA GLN A 48 -3.04 -3.75 -13.50
C GLN A 48 -4.23 -4.68 -13.82
N ARG A 49 -4.74 -5.41 -12.81
CA ARG A 49 -5.84 -6.39 -12.92
C ARG A 49 -7.23 -5.77 -12.77
N ILE A 50 -7.33 -4.45 -12.55
CA ILE A 50 -8.61 -3.77 -12.38
C ILE A 50 -9.37 -3.77 -13.71
N ASN A 51 -10.53 -4.43 -13.73
CA ASN A 51 -11.40 -4.44 -14.90
C ASN A 51 -12.25 -3.16 -14.95
N GLY A 52 -12.46 -2.62 -16.15
CA GLY A 52 -13.29 -1.44 -16.36
C GLY A 52 -12.64 -0.09 -15.99
N ALA A 53 -11.40 -0.08 -15.48
CA ALA A 53 -10.64 1.14 -15.23
C ALA A 53 -9.80 1.56 -16.45
N SER A 54 -9.60 2.87 -16.61
CA SER A 54 -8.71 3.41 -17.65
C SER A 54 -7.24 3.05 -17.36
N GLN A 55 -6.41 2.92 -18.40
CA GLN A 55 -4.98 2.64 -18.23
C GLN A 55 -4.31 3.70 -17.35
N LYS A 56 -4.63 4.98 -17.59
CA LYS A 56 -4.15 6.09 -16.76
C LYS A 56 -4.44 5.88 -15.27
N PHE A 57 -5.66 5.48 -14.91
CA PHE A 57 -6.01 5.23 -13.51
C PHE A 57 -5.18 4.10 -12.90
N LYS A 58 -4.95 3.01 -13.66
CA LYS A 58 -4.14 1.88 -13.20
C LYS A 58 -2.69 2.29 -12.96
N ASP A 59 -2.15 3.10 -13.85
CA ASP A 59 -0.77 3.59 -13.76
C ASP A 59 -0.62 4.59 -12.61
N ASP A 60 -1.54 5.55 -12.47
CA ASP A 60 -1.56 6.51 -11.37
C ASP A 60 -1.62 5.80 -10.01
N LEU A 61 -2.45 4.75 -9.89
CA LEU A 61 -2.54 3.93 -8.69
C LEU A 61 -1.25 3.13 -8.43
N LEU A 62 -0.69 2.50 -9.47
CA LEU A 62 0.57 1.76 -9.39
C LEU A 62 1.68 2.65 -8.85
N PHE A 63 1.85 3.84 -9.43
CA PHE A 63 2.90 4.77 -9.04
C PHE A 63 2.67 5.32 -7.63
N ALA A 64 1.45 5.71 -7.28
CA ALA A 64 1.14 6.18 -5.94
C ALA A 64 1.44 5.11 -4.86
N CYS A 65 1.15 3.84 -5.14
CA CYS A 65 1.51 2.74 -4.25
C CYS A 65 3.01 2.51 -4.15
N GLN A 66 3.75 2.61 -5.26
CA GLN A 66 5.21 2.49 -5.23
C GLN A 66 5.85 3.60 -4.40
N ASP A 67 5.38 4.83 -4.53
CA ASP A 67 5.85 5.96 -3.73
C ASP A 67 5.59 5.77 -2.23
N GLN A 68 4.40 5.26 -1.88
CA GLN A 68 4.07 4.94 -0.49
C GLN A 68 4.99 3.85 0.07
N VAL A 69 5.28 2.79 -0.70
CA VAL A 69 6.23 1.73 -0.30
C VAL A 69 7.60 2.34 -0.02
N ILE A 70 8.11 3.20 -0.91
CA ILE A 70 9.42 3.83 -0.75
C ILE A 70 9.46 4.69 0.52
N ALA A 71 8.44 5.52 0.74
CA ALA A 71 8.37 6.41 1.91
C ALA A 71 8.30 5.62 3.22
N VAL A 72 7.48 4.56 3.26
CA VAL A 72 7.32 3.70 4.43
C VAL A 72 8.57 2.87 4.69
N GLU A 73 9.20 2.29 3.66
CA GLU A 73 10.45 1.55 3.81
C GLU A 73 11.59 2.44 4.28
N HIS A 74 11.65 3.69 3.78
CA HIS A 74 12.59 4.68 4.30
C HIS A 74 12.36 4.91 5.80
N GLN A 75 11.11 5.12 6.22
CA GLN A 75 10.76 5.36 7.61
C GLN A 75 11.09 4.15 8.51
N LEU A 76 10.82 2.93 8.05
CA LEU A 76 11.19 1.69 8.74
C LEU A 76 12.71 1.57 8.93
N ARG A 77 13.49 1.98 7.94
CA ARG A 77 14.96 1.96 8.02
C ARG A 77 15.48 2.99 9.01
N VAL A 78 15.01 4.24 8.95
CA VAL A 78 15.56 5.33 9.77
C VAL A 78 15.06 5.31 11.22
N SER A 79 13.85 4.83 11.49
CA SER A 79 13.26 4.88 12.84
C SER A 79 13.15 3.52 13.54
N HIS A 80 13.27 2.41 12.81
CA HIS A 80 13.12 1.07 13.38
C HIS A 80 14.29 0.13 13.08
N GLY A 81 15.37 0.63 12.47
CA GLY A 81 16.62 -0.12 12.27
C GLY A 81 16.53 -1.25 11.23
N PHE A 82 15.51 -1.25 10.38
CA PHE A 82 15.44 -2.19 9.27
C PHE A 82 16.54 -1.95 8.24
N THR A 83 17.01 -3.02 7.61
CA THR A 83 17.79 -3.00 6.36
C THR A 83 16.92 -3.37 5.17
N THR A 84 17.37 -3.05 3.96
CA THR A 84 16.71 -3.51 2.73
C THR A 84 16.56 -5.03 2.70
N GLU A 85 17.57 -5.77 3.14
CA GLU A 85 17.54 -7.24 3.21
C GLU A 85 16.52 -7.76 4.23
N SER A 86 16.46 -7.13 5.42
CA SER A 86 15.47 -7.52 6.43
C SER A 86 14.04 -7.25 5.95
N LEU A 87 13.80 -6.12 5.27
CA LEU A 87 12.50 -5.82 4.68
C LEU A 87 12.14 -6.80 3.57
N ALA A 88 13.11 -7.23 2.75
CA ALA A 88 12.87 -8.24 1.72
C ALA A 88 12.42 -9.59 2.30
N LYS A 89 12.88 -9.94 3.51
CA LYS A 89 12.47 -11.16 4.23
C LYS A 89 11.17 -10.97 5.03
N GLU A 90 10.82 -9.73 5.36
CA GLU A 90 9.60 -9.41 6.09
C GLU A 90 8.38 -9.72 5.23
N ARG A 91 7.68 -10.81 5.60
CA ARG A 91 6.48 -11.26 4.92
C ARG A 91 5.31 -10.35 5.28
N CYS A 92 4.40 -10.23 4.33
CA CYS A 92 3.15 -9.52 4.50
C CYS A 92 2.14 -10.50 5.10
N ASP A 93 2.28 -10.75 6.41
CA ASP A 93 1.45 -11.67 7.17
C ASP A 93 0.37 -10.86 7.92
N TYR A 94 -0.83 -10.77 7.35
CA TYR A 94 -1.99 -10.18 7.99
C TYR A 94 -3.29 -10.81 7.48
#